data_AF-A0AB33BJ24-F1
#
_entry.id   AF-A0AB33BJ24-F1
#
_cell.length_a   1.000
_cell.length_b   1.000
_cell.length_c   1.000
_cell.angle_alpha   90.00
_cell.angle_beta   90.00
_cell.angle_gamma   90.00
#
_symmetry.space_group_name_H-M   'P 1'
#
loop_
_entity.id
_entity.type
_entity.pdbx_description
1 polymer ?
#
loop_
_entity_poly.entity_id
_entity_poly.type
_entity_poly.pdbx_seq_one_letter_code
_entity_poly.pdbx_strand_id
1 'polypeptide(L)'
;MGCSSSSGLTGNYGQDTLTVIETLTTALDVVKDDPNKAAVESQAKEQINDYISLYRRDKKSGGLRSFTTMQTALNSLAGYYTAYGSRPVPDKLKQRLKQEFKQVQFSLQKGI
;
A
#
# COMPACT_ATOMS: atom_id res chain seq x y z
N MET A 1 -21.68 1.43 -13.57
CA MET A 1 -20.38 1.14 -14.20
C MET A 1 -19.52 0.48 -13.14
N GLY A 2 -19.26 -0.82 -13.28
CA GLY A 2 -18.43 -1.57 -12.32
C GLY A 2 -16.96 -1.31 -12.62
N CYS A 3 -16.26 -0.63 -11.72
CA CYS A 3 -14.81 -0.53 -11.80
C CYS A 3 -14.25 -1.94 -11.70
N SER A 4 -13.72 -2.45 -12.81
CA SER A 4 -13.04 -3.74 -12.85
C SER A 4 -11.67 -3.48 -12.24
N SER A 5 -11.54 -3.64 -10.92
CA SER A 5 -10.33 -3.40 -10.14
C SER A 5 -9.17 -4.22 -10.72
N SER A 6 -8.45 -3.62 -11.67
CA SER A 6 -7.27 -4.18 -12.33
C SER A 6 -6.02 -3.93 -11.48
N SER A 7 -6.19 -3.86 -10.15
CA SER A 7 -5.12 -3.67 -9.17
C SER A 7 -4.11 -4.83 -9.10
N GLY A 8 -4.28 -5.86 -9.94
CA GLY A 8 -3.42 -7.04 -10.00
C GLY A 8 -3.58 -7.96 -8.78
N LEU A 9 -4.64 -7.77 -7.99
CA LEU A 9 -4.92 -8.57 -6.80
C LEU A 9 -5.53 -9.91 -7.21
N THR A 10 -4.86 -10.99 -6.82
CA THR A 10 -5.24 -12.37 -7.13
C THR A 10 -6.20 -12.98 -6.11
N GLY A 11 -6.37 -12.33 -4.96
CA GLY A 11 -7.08 -12.86 -3.80
C GLY A 11 -6.17 -13.65 -2.86
N ASN A 12 -4.92 -13.95 -3.24
CA ASN A 12 -3.94 -14.54 -2.34
C ASN A 12 -3.32 -13.47 -1.45
N TYR A 13 -3.78 -13.39 -0.19
CA TYR A 13 -3.36 -12.37 0.77
C TYR A 13 -1.83 -12.19 0.86
N GLY A 14 -1.07 -13.28 0.96
CA GLY A 14 0.38 -13.18 1.08
C GLY A 14 1.01 -12.58 -0.16
N GLN A 15 0.67 -13.10 -1.34
CA GLN A 15 1.22 -12.63 -2.61
C GLN A 15 0.80 -11.18 -2.89
N ASP A 16 -0.49 -10.89 -2.73
CA ASP A 16 -1.06 -9.58 -3.01
C ASP A 16 -0.47 -8.51 -2.08
N THR A 17 -0.23 -8.84 -0.80
CA THR A 17 0.43 -7.92 0.13
C THR A 17 1.85 -7.60 -0.31
N LEU A 18 2.61 -8.60 -0.78
CA LEU A 18 3.97 -8.38 -1.29
C LEU A 18 3.97 -7.49 -2.53
N THR A 19 3.06 -7.74 -3.48
CA THR A 19 2.88 -6.93 -4.69
C THR A 19 2.55 -5.48 -4.36
N VAL A 20 1.64 -5.25 -3.41
CA VAL A 20 1.28 -3.89 -2.96
C VAL A 20 2.48 -3.21 -2.31
N ILE A 21 3.23 -3.90 -1.44
CA ILE A 21 4.43 -3.34 -0.80
C ILE A 21 5.47 -2.91 -1.83
N GLU A 22 5.72 -3.73 -2.85
CA GLU A 22 6.68 -3.43 -3.91
C GLU A 22 6.26 -2.21 -4.73
N THR A 23 4.98 -2.16 -5.11
CA THR A 23 4.40 -1.03 -5.86
C THR A 23 4.51 0.26 -5.07
N LEU A 24 4.15 0.23 -3.78
CA LEU A 24 4.22 1.40 -2.91
C LEU A 24 5.66 1.83 -2.60
N THR A 25 6.58 0.88 -2.42
CA THR A 25 8.01 1.20 -2.22
C THR A 25 8.56 1.92 -3.44
N THR A 26 8.21 1.44 -4.65
CA THR A 26 8.57 2.09 -5.91
C THR A 26 7.95 3.48 -6.01
N ALA A 27 6.67 3.63 -5.67
CA ALA A 27 5.97 4.92 -5.66
C ALA A 27 6.63 5.94 -4.70
N LEU A 28 7.11 5.48 -3.54
CA LEU A 28 7.83 6.32 -2.58
C LEU A 28 9.22 6.74 -3.09
N ASP A 29 9.83 5.97 -3.98
CA ASP A 29 11.16 6.25 -4.55
C ASP A 29 11.11 7.06 -5.86
N VAL A 30 9.91 7.34 -6.39
CA VAL A 30 9.74 8.24 -7.53
C VAL A 30 10.33 9.62 -7.21
N VAL A 31 11.16 10.11 -8.13
CA VAL A 31 11.84 11.40 -8.03
C VAL A 31 10.80 12.53 -8.07
N LYS A 32 11.06 13.60 -7.32
CA LYS A 32 10.15 14.75 -7.18
C LYS A 32 9.70 15.35 -8.53
N ASP A 33 10.57 15.29 -9.53
CA ASP A 33 10.39 15.90 -10.85
C ASP A 33 10.00 14.90 -11.96
N ASP A 34 9.61 13.68 -11.59
CA ASP A 34 9.17 12.68 -12.56
C ASP A 34 7.77 13.06 -13.12
N PRO A 35 7.60 13.19 -14.44
CA PRO A 35 6.31 13.51 -15.06
C PRO A 35 5.25 12.42 -14.81
N ASN A 36 5.65 11.18 -14.56
CA ASN A 36 4.76 10.05 -14.27
C ASN A 36 4.36 9.98 -12.80
N LYS A 37 4.91 10.82 -11.92
CA LYS A 37 4.64 10.80 -10.48
C LYS A 37 3.14 10.81 -10.16
N ALA A 38 2.37 11.69 -10.78
CA ALA A 38 0.94 11.80 -10.53
C ALA A 38 0.19 10.52 -10.91
N ALA A 39 0.59 9.86 -12.01
CA ALA A 39 0.02 8.59 -12.43
C ALA A 39 0.37 7.47 -11.44
N VAL A 40 1.64 7.39 -11.00
CA VAL A 40 2.11 6.41 -10.01
C VAL A 40 1.41 6.60 -8.66
N GLU A 41 1.25 7.84 -8.19
CA GLU A 41 0.50 8.15 -6.96
C GLU A 41 -0.98 7.78 -7.07
N SER A 42 -1.60 8.03 -8.22
CA SER A 42 -3.00 7.67 -8.46
C SER A 42 -3.19 6.15 -8.46
N GLN A 43 -2.32 5.42 -9.16
CA GLN A 43 -2.32 3.96 -9.19
C GLN A 43 -2.09 3.38 -7.79
N ALA A 44 -1.15 3.94 -7.03
CA ALA A 44 -0.90 3.54 -5.65
C ALA A 44 -2.15 3.72 -4.77
N LYS A 45 -2.87 4.84 -4.88
CA LYS A 45 -4.12 5.08 -4.14
C LYS A 45 -5.21 4.07 -4.49
N GLU A 46 -5.38 3.79 -5.78
CA GLU A 46 -6.38 2.83 -6.25
C GLU A 46 -6.06 1.43 -5.72
N GLN A 47 -4.81 1.00 -5.83
CA GLN A 47 -4.37 -0.31 -5.34
C GLN A 47 -4.52 -0.44 -3.83
N ILE A 48 -4.27 0.64 -3.07
CA ILE A 48 -4.52 0.71 -1.62
C ILE A 48 -6.00 0.47 -1.30
N ASN A 49 -6.88 1.20 -1.99
CA ASN A 49 -8.32 1.13 -1.75
C ASN A 49 -8.86 -0.26 -2.08
N ASP A 50 -8.41 -0.85 -3.19
CA ASP A 50 -8.80 -2.19 -3.62
C ASP A 50 -8.31 -3.26 -2.64
N TYR A 51 -7.04 -3.18 -2.22
CA TYR A 51 -6.46 -4.11 -1.25
C TYR A 51 -7.18 -4.07 0.10
N ILE A 52 -7.44 -2.87 0.63
CA ILE A 52 -8.19 -2.70 1.88
C ILE A 52 -9.62 -3.23 1.70
N SER A 53 -10.28 -2.92 0.59
CA SER A 53 -11.67 -3.35 0.34
C SER A 53 -11.80 -4.86 0.25
N LEU A 54 -10.83 -5.51 -0.40
CA LEU A 54 -10.77 -6.96 -0.57
C LEU A 54 -10.55 -7.67 0.77
N TYR A 55 -9.51 -7.28 1.50
CA TYR A 55 -9.06 -8.02 2.69
C TYR A 55 -9.67 -7.58 4.01
N ARG A 56 -10.28 -6.39 4.09
CA ARG A 56 -10.99 -5.95 5.30
C ARG A 56 -12.23 -6.81 5.60
N ARG A 57 -12.86 -7.38 4.56
CA ARG A 57 -14.06 -8.23 4.70
C ARG A 57 -13.72 -9.70 4.94
N ASP A 58 -12.49 -10.11 4.66
CA ASP A 58 -12.05 -11.48 4.84
C ASP A 58 -11.66 -11.73 6.31
N LYS A 59 -12.36 -12.66 6.95
CA LYS A 59 -12.11 -13.05 8.35
C LYS A 59 -10.75 -13.72 8.54
N LYS A 60 -10.17 -14.29 7.48
CA LYS A 60 -8.85 -14.95 7.53
C LYS A 60 -7.71 -13.94 7.54
N SER A 61 -7.78 -12.90 6.71
CA SER A 61 -6.75 -11.85 6.66
C SER A 61 -6.97 -10.73 7.66
N GLY A 62 -8.23 -10.38 7.95
CA GLY A 62 -8.57 -9.22 8.79
C GLY A 62 -8.10 -9.31 10.25
N GLY A 63 -7.83 -10.52 10.74
CA GLY A 63 -7.29 -10.76 12.09
C GLY A 63 -5.77 -10.85 12.16
N LEU A 64 -5.07 -10.83 11.02
CA LEU A 64 -3.61 -10.98 11.00
C LEU A 64 -2.93 -9.69 11.43
N ARG A 65 -1.86 -9.81 12.22
CA ARG A 65 -1.08 -8.66 12.66
C ARG A 65 -0.45 -7.95 11.45
N SER A 66 -0.03 -8.71 10.45
CA SER A 66 0.45 -8.21 9.16
C SER A 66 -0.57 -7.29 8.48
N PHE A 67 -1.86 -7.64 8.52
CA PHE A 67 -2.92 -6.84 7.90
C PHE A 67 -3.14 -5.53 8.66
N THR A 68 -3.21 -5.57 9.99
CA THR A 68 -3.41 -4.35 10.81
C THR A 68 -2.25 -3.37 10.66
N THR A 69 -0.99 -3.87 10.64
CA THR A 69 0.19 -3.04 10.39
C THR A 69 0.12 -2.43 8.99
N MET A 70 -0.19 -3.23 7.97
CA MET A 70 -0.34 -2.74 6.60
C MET A 70 -1.43 -1.67 6.50
N GLN A 71 -2.62 -1.93 7.05
CA GLN A 71 -3.73 -0.97 7.03
C GLN A 71 -3.36 0.38 7.66
N THR A 72 -2.58 0.36 8.74
CA THR A 72 -2.08 1.59 9.40
C THR A 72 -1.13 2.36 8.49
N ALA A 73 -0.19 1.67 7.84
CA ALA A 73 0.73 2.25 6.87
C ALA A 73 -0.02 2.88 5.69
N LEU A 74 -0.97 2.12 5.14
CA LEU A 74 -1.78 2.54 4.00
C LEU A 74 -2.65 3.77 4.32
N ASN A 75 -3.31 3.78 5.48
CA ASN A 75 -4.10 4.93 5.93
C ASN A 75 -3.24 6.17 6.13
N SER A 76 -2.01 6.01 6.64
CA SER A 76 -1.06 7.10 6.80
C SER A 76 -0.64 7.70 5.46
N LEU A 77 -0.37 6.85 4.47
CA LEU A 77 0.00 7.29 3.12
C LEU A 77 -1.18 7.93 2.37
N ALA A 78 -2.36 7.32 2.42
CA ALA A 78 -3.59 7.87 1.83
C ALA A 78 -3.96 9.23 2.46
N GLY A 79 -3.84 9.34 3.79
CA GLY A 79 -4.04 10.58 4.52
C GLY A 79 -3.05 11.67 4.09
N TYR A 80 -1.77 11.31 3.89
CA TYR A 80 -0.77 12.23 3.38
C TYR A 80 -1.13 12.76 1.99
N TYR A 81 -1.45 11.88 1.04
CA TYR A 81 -1.81 12.32 -0.29
C TYR A 81 -3.12 13.12 -0.34
N THR A 82 -4.04 12.88 0.59
CA THR A 82 -5.28 13.66 0.71
C THR A 82 -5.00 15.06 1.24
N ALA A 83 -4.15 15.18 2.27
CA ALA A 83 -3.83 16.46 2.90
C ALA A 83 -2.86 17.32 2.09
N TYR A 84 -1.91 16.70 1.39
CA TYR A 84 -0.78 17.39 0.76
C TYR A 84 -0.74 17.26 -0.77
N GLY A 85 -1.68 16.54 -1.38
CA GLY A 85 -1.81 16.42 -2.85
C GLY A 85 -0.56 15.83 -3.49
N SER A 86 -0.03 16.53 -4.50
CA SER A 86 1.15 16.16 -5.30
C SER A 86 2.49 16.53 -4.65
N ARG A 87 2.50 16.94 -3.37
CA ARG A 87 3.74 17.21 -2.64
C ARG A 87 4.54 15.90 -2.43
N PRO A 88 5.87 15.95 -2.53
CA PRO A 88 6.69 14.77 -2.27
C PRO A 88 6.56 14.32 -0.82
N VAL A 89 6.38 13.01 -0.62
CA VAL A 89 6.36 12.39 0.71
C VAL A 89 7.65 12.72 1.46
N PRO A 90 7.60 13.23 2.71
CA PRO A 90 8.80 13.56 3.47
C PRO A 90 9.65 12.32 3.77
N ASP A 91 10.97 12.46 3.79
CA ASP A 91 11.87 11.32 4.01
C ASP A 91 11.60 10.58 5.33
N LYS A 92 11.23 11.30 6.38
CA LYS A 92 10.82 10.69 7.66
C LYS A 92 9.61 9.76 7.49
N LEU A 93 8.61 10.18 6.72
CA LEU A 93 7.42 9.38 6.44
C LEU A 93 7.77 8.21 5.51
N LYS A 94 8.58 8.44 4.47
CA LYS A 94 9.09 7.37 3.60
C LYS A 94 9.81 6.28 4.39
N GLN A 95 10.74 6.67 5.26
CA GLN A 95 11.51 5.73 6.09
C GLN A 95 10.60 4.93 7.03
N ARG A 96 9.65 5.59 7.69
CA ARG A 96 8.66 4.92 8.53
C ARG A 96 7.83 3.91 7.75
N LEU A 97 7.28 4.29 6.60
CA LEU A 97 6.50 3.38 5.75
C LEU A 97 7.34 2.19 5.28
N LYS A 98 8.59 2.42 4.87
CA LYS A 98 9.51 1.34 4.49
C LYS A 98 9.80 0.37 5.65
N GLN A 99 9.87 0.85 6.89
CA GLN A 99 10.03 -0.01 8.07
C GLN A 99 8.76 -0.84 8.32
N GLU A 100 7.59 -0.21 8.26
CA GLU A 100 6.30 -0.89 8.41
C GLU A 100 6.12 -1.97 7.32
N PHE A 101 6.47 -1.67 6.08
CA PHE A 101 6.45 -2.65 4.98
C PHE A 101 7.39 -3.83 5.21
N LYS A 102 8.62 -3.59 5.67
CA LYS A 102 9.56 -4.68 6.02
C LYS A 102 9.00 -5.56 7.14
N GLN A 103 8.36 -4.95 8.14
CA GLN A 103 7.73 -5.70 9.23
C GLN A 103 6.60 -6.59 8.71
N VAL A 104 5.76 -6.07 7.80
CA VAL A 104 4.69 -6.86 7.17
C VAL A 104 5.26 -8.01 6.35
N GLN A 105 6.29 -7.77 5.52
CA GLN A 105 6.96 -8.83 4.76
C GLN A 105 7.49 -9.94 5.67
N PHE A 106 8.13 -9.57 6.79
CA PHE A 106 8.65 -10.54 7.75
C PHE A 106 7.54 -11.35 8.42
N SER A 107 6.45 -10.69 8.82
CA SER A 107 5.27 -11.35 9.39
C SER A 107 4.65 -12.37 8.41
N LEU A 108 4.53 -12.00 7.13
CA LEU A 108 4.04 -12.89 6.07
C LEU A 108 4.94 -14.11 5.86
N GLN A 109 6.26 -13.92 5.83
CA GLN A 109 7.21 -15.03 5.69
C GLN A 109 7.17 -15.99 6.89
N LYS A 110 6.87 -15.45 8.09
CA LYS A 110 6.73 -16.23 9.32
C LYS A 110 5.35 -16.88 9.46
N GLY A 111 4.37 -16.47 8.66
CA GLY A 111 2.98 -16.97 8.73
C GLY A 111 2.18 -16.46 9.93
N ILE A 112 2.48 -15.25 10.44
CA ILE A 112 1.88 -14.63 11.65
C ILE A 112 1.40 -13.20 11.41
#